data_AF-A0A847IEI4-F1
#
_entry.id   AF-A0A847IEI4-F1
#
_cell.length_a   1.000
_cell.length_b   1.000
_cell.length_c   1.000
_cell.angle_alpha   90.00
_cell.angle_beta   90.00
_cell.angle_gamma   90.00
#
_symmetry.space_group_name_H-M   'P 1'
#
loop_
_entity.id
_entity.type
_entity.pdbx_description
1 polymer ?
#
loop_
_entity_poly.entity_id
_entity_poly.type
_entity_poly.pdbx_seq_one_letter_code
_entity_poly.pdbx_strand_id
1 'polypeptide(L)'
;MHDQAQLFLLNNRTELAAASDRVRHRFEHGEVDAHDHAATLYLLGWTEMRLRLRPVLAVELLTSAAAEAKAVGSHHLEQRAQSHLTYTLAWAGRMHETRDLLAHRGVTDDGGSWWAFVGDGSAIGAAYAAYMQNDLRAAIGELQQALRSGSSSQPFYSAARVMLALVSAATGDPDACRRALAELREIPAANDRGLSWSAFRHMALAALYEASGRRERAMQVVLAYQDADDVPLATVVFAGIAMRARRPRLASQMLHRIDSYSSISYVRAATLLADAHFAMNNGHPDAAHEMLERSLDAASEESLRRLYVGDAPELRQLLTDHLAWGTAHDDFITECLSPASVDGPLMQLSERELDVYAQLRTTRTMKEIADHLNVSINTVKTHQRAIYRKLGVSTRREAVRISA
;
A
#
# COMPACT_ATOMS: atom_id res chain seq x y z
N MET A 1 13.22 -22.57 25.85
CA MET A 1 11.78 -22.50 26.19
C MET A 1 11.34 -21.20 26.88
N HIS A 2 11.84 -20.82 28.07
CA HIS A 2 11.29 -19.65 28.81
C HIS A 2 11.29 -18.33 28.01
N ASP A 3 12.40 -17.98 27.33
CA ASP A 3 12.44 -16.72 26.58
C ASP A 3 11.79 -16.79 25.18
N GLN A 4 11.63 -18.00 24.59
CA GLN A 4 10.84 -18.15 23.36
C GLN A 4 9.36 -17.87 23.65
N ALA A 5 8.87 -18.27 24.82
CA ALA A 5 7.52 -17.92 25.27
C ALA A 5 7.36 -16.40 25.52
N GLN A 6 8.42 -15.72 25.97
CA GLN A 6 8.40 -14.25 26.14
C GLN A 6 8.16 -13.51 24.82
N LEU A 7 8.63 -14.04 23.68
CA LEU A 7 8.39 -13.43 22.37
C LEU A 7 6.88 -13.31 22.05
N PHE A 8 6.04 -14.19 22.60
CA PHE A 8 4.58 -14.14 22.41
C PHE A 8 3.86 -13.21 23.39
N LEU A 9 4.37 -13.12 24.62
CA LEU A 9 3.64 -12.53 25.75
C LEU A 9 4.00 -11.06 25.99
N LEU A 10 5.17 -10.61 25.54
CA LEU A 10 5.62 -9.24 25.76
C LEU A 10 4.91 -8.28 24.80
N ASN A 11 4.28 -7.25 25.38
CA ASN A 11 3.61 -6.17 24.66
C ASN A 11 4.47 -4.89 24.57
N ASN A 12 5.48 -4.74 25.45
CA ASN A 12 6.40 -3.62 25.45
C ASN A 12 7.46 -3.81 24.36
N ARG A 13 7.66 -2.79 23.50
CA ARG A 13 8.57 -2.84 22.35
C ARG A 13 10.03 -3.01 22.77
N THR A 14 10.48 -2.32 23.81
CA THR A 14 11.88 -2.39 24.29
C THR A 14 12.18 -3.75 24.91
N GLU A 15 11.26 -4.27 25.73
CA GLU A 15 11.40 -5.58 26.34
C GLU A 15 11.38 -6.70 25.29
N LEU A 16 10.50 -6.59 24.29
CA LEU A 16 10.40 -7.55 23.18
C LEU A 16 11.67 -7.52 22.30
N ALA A 17 12.25 -6.35 22.03
CA ALA A 17 13.52 -6.23 21.31
C ALA A 17 14.66 -6.91 22.08
N ALA A 18 14.78 -6.64 23.38
CA ALA A 18 15.80 -7.28 24.22
C ALA A 18 15.60 -8.80 24.30
N ALA A 19 14.35 -9.29 24.34
CA ALA A 19 14.05 -10.73 24.31
C ALA A 19 14.43 -11.35 22.95
N SER A 20 14.15 -10.68 21.84
CA SER A 20 14.55 -11.12 20.49
C SER A 20 16.06 -11.28 20.40
N ASP A 21 16.84 -10.29 20.86
CA ASP A 21 18.31 -10.35 20.84
C ASP A 21 18.86 -11.50 21.72
N ARG A 22 18.28 -11.74 22.90
CA ARG A 22 18.67 -12.88 23.76
C ARG A 22 18.37 -14.24 23.12
N VAL A 23 17.22 -14.38 22.44
CA VAL A 23 16.87 -15.63 21.75
C VAL A 23 17.80 -15.86 20.57
N ARG A 24 18.08 -14.83 19.76
CA ARG A 24 18.99 -14.91 18.63
C ARG A 24 20.42 -15.28 19.04
N HIS A 25 20.99 -14.62 20.05
CA HIS A 25 22.35 -14.93 20.51
C HIS A 25 22.50 -16.40 20.94
N ARG A 26 21.51 -16.98 21.62
CA ARG A 26 21.55 -18.40 21.99
C ARG A 26 21.30 -19.32 20.82
N PHE A 27 20.46 -18.91 19.88
CA PHE A 27 20.17 -19.65 18.67
C PHE A 27 21.41 -19.82 17.79
N GLU A 28 22.21 -18.77 17.64
CA GLU A 28 23.48 -18.81 16.88
C GLU A 28 24.54 -19.76 17.46
N HIS A 29 24.41 -20.15 18.73
CA HIS A 29 25.41 -20.94 19.46
C HIS A 29 24.86 -22.28 19.99
N GLY A 30 23.63 -22.65 19.68
CA GLY A 30 22.96 -23.83 20.19
C GLY A 30 22.80 -24.93 19.14
N GLU A 31 23.01 -26.19 19.52
CA GLU A 31 22.55 -27.33 18.72
C GLU A 31 21.03 -27.47 18.87
N VAL A 32 20.31 -27.38 17.76
CA VAL A 32 18.85 -27.46 17.69
C VAL A 32 18.46 -28.41 16.55
N ASP A 33 17.47 -29.27 16.76
CA ASP A 33 16.93 -30.11 15.68
C ASP A 33 16.39 -29.25 14.53
N ALA A 34 16.43 -29.76 13.29
CA ALA A 34 16.05 -29.00 12.11
C ALA A 34 14.61 -28.46 12.16
N HIS A 35 13.66 -29.17 12.79
CA HIS A 35 12.29 -28.68 12.93
C HIS A 35 12.20 -27.51 13.92
N ASP A 36 12.89 -27.64 15.06
CA ASP A 36 12.95 -26.59 16.08
C ASP A 36 13.75 -25.36 15.60
N HIS A 37 14.71 -25.57 14.69
CA HIS A 37 15.48 -24.51 14.06
C HIS A 37 14.59 -23.66 13.14
N ALA A 38 13.86 -24.29 12.22
CA ALA A 38 12.90 -23.62 11.35
C ALA A 38 11.82 -22.86 12.15
N ALA A 39 11.30 -23.47 13.22
CA ALA A 39 10.32 -22.84 14.10
C ALA A 39 10.90 -21.62 14.83
N THR A 40 12.15 -21.70 15.31
CA THR A 40 12.81 -20.59 16.00
C THR A 40 13.10 -19.42 15.05
N LEU A 41 13.57 -19.69 13.83
CA LEU A 41 13.72 -18.68 12.78
C LEU A 41 12.41 -17.95 12.51
N TYR A 42 11.31 -18.69 12.37
CA TYR A 42 9.99 -18.11 12.19
C TYR A 42 9.58 -17.20 13.36
N LEU A 43 9.81 -17.63 14.61
CA LEU A 43 9.47 -16.83 15.80
C LEU A 43 10.27 -15.54 15.89
N LEU A 44 11.57 -15.60 15.58
CA LEU A 44 12.43 -14.42 15.50
C LEU A 44 11.95 -13.49 14.38
N GLY A 45 11.72 -14.02 13.17
CA GLY A 45 11.25 -13.24 12.03
C GLY A 45 9.90 -12.56 12.28
N TRP A 46 8.94 -13.30 12.85
CA TRP A 46 7.64 -12.76 13.25
C TRP A 46 7.75 -11.68 14.35
N THR A 47 8.74 -11.80 15.23
CA THR A 47 9.01 -10.79 16.25
C THR A 47 9.63 -9.53 15.65
N GLU A 48 10.64 -9.66 14.80
CA GLU A 48 11.26 -8.52 14.10
C GLU A 48 10.24 -7.79 13.21
N MET A 49 9.36 -8.54 12.54
CA MET A 49 8.23 -7.97 11.77
C MET A 49 7.31 -7.11 12.64
N ARG A 50 7.01 -7.53 13.88
CA ARG A 50 6.18 -6.74 14.82
C ARG A 50 6.92 -5.52 15.36
N LEU A 51 8.22 -5.67 15.66
CA LEU A 51 9.06 -4.58 16.16
C LEU A 51 9.30 -3.49 15.12
N ARG A 52 9.36 -3.86 13.82
CA ARG A 52 9.57 -2.94 12.68
C ARG A 52 10.83 -2.08 12.82
N LEU A 53 11.86 -2.62 13.46
CA LEU A 53 13.14 -1.92 13.66
C LEU A 53 14.15 -2.32 12.58
N ARG A 54 14.16 -3.60 12.19
CA ARG A 54 15.18 -4.19 11.32
C ARG A 54 14.52 -4.90 10.13
N PRO A 55 14.08 -4.17 9.09
CA PRO A 55 13.37 -4.75 7.95
C PRO A 55 14.13 -5.85 7.25
N VAL A 56 15.43 -5.62 6.99
CA VAL A 56 16.30 -6.60 6.33
C VAL A 56 16.38 -7.89 7.14
N LEU A 57 16.63 -7.79 8.45
CA LEU A 57 16.69 -8.96 9.34
C LEU A 57 15.37 -9.74 9.39
N ALA A 58 14.23 -9.03 9.44
CA ALA A 58 12.91 -9.68 9.43
C ALA A 58 12.70 -10.48 8.15
N VAL A 59 13.11 -9.93 7.00
CA VAL A 59 13.04 -10.62 5.70
C VAL A 59 13.96 -11.84 5.67
N GLU A 60 15.21 -11.71 6.11
CA GLU A 60 16.18 -12.81 6.16
C GLU A 60 15.66 -13.97 7.02
N LEU A 61 15.20 -13.68 8.24
CA LEU A 61 14.70 -14.69 9.18
C LEU A 61 13.48 -15.43 8.62
N LEU A 62 12.52 -14.71 8.03
CA LEU A 62 11.32 -15.34 7.45
C LEU A 62 11.62 -16.10 6.16
N THR A 63 12.60 -15.65 5.37
CA THR A 63 13.07 -16.37 4.18
C THR A 63 13.72 -17.71 4.57
N SER A 64 14.64 -17.68 5.54
CA SER A 64 15.28 -18.89 6.06
C SER A 64 14.26 -19.84 6.69
N ALA A 65 13.31 -19.30 7.48
CA ALA A 65 12.24 -20.09 8.08
C ALA A 65 11.39 -20.82 7.01
N ALA A 66 11.03 -20.14 5.92
CA ALA A 66 10.25 -20.75 4.84
C ALA A 66 11.06 -21.84 4.11
N ALA A 67 12.32 -21.59 3.80
CA ALA A 67 13.20 -22.53 3.10
C ALA A 67 13.46 -23.79 3.94
N GLU A 68 13.74 -23.64 5.22
CA GLU A 68 14.00 -24.77 6.11
C GLU A 68 12.73 -25.55 6.44
N ALA A 69 11.60 -24.86 6.67
CA ALA A 69 10.32 -25.53 6.87
C ALA A 69 9.96 -26.42 5.68
N LYS A 70 10.24 -25.96 4.46
CA LYS A 70 10.09 -26.76 3.24
C LYS A 70 11.03 -27.97 3.23
N ALA A 71 12.30 -27.79 3.58
CA ALA A 71 13.30 -28.85 3.59
C ALA A 71 12.96 -29.98 4.57
N VAL A 72 12.34 -29.66 5.71
CA VAL A 72 11.90 -30.65 6.72
C VAL A 72 10.46 -31.15 6.50
N GLY A 73 9.79 -30.75 5.41
CA GLY A 73 8.43 -31.17 5.07
C GLY A 73 7.32 -30.56 5.95
N SER A 74 7.59 -29.46 6.64
CA SER A 74 6.62 -28.76 7.50
C SER A 74 5.79 -27.75 6.70
N HIS A 75 4.82 -28.24 5.92
CA HIS A 75 4.00 -27.42 5.03
C HIS A 75 3.27 -26.25 5.72
N HIS A 76 2.76 -26.45 6.94
CA HIS A 76 2.08 -25.39 7.67
C HIS A 76 3.01 -24.25 8.11
N LEU A 77 4.26 -24.57 8.49
CA LEU A 77 5.24 -23.57 8.87
C LEU A 77 5.77 -22.83 7.64
N GLU A 78 6.01 -23.55 6.54
CA GLU A 78 6.41 -22.97 5.25
C GLU A 78 5.39 -21.93 4.78
N GLN A 79 4.12 -22.31 4.68
CA GLN A 79 3.04 -21.42 4.22
C GLN A 79 2.92 -20.17 5.11
N ARG A 80 3.12 -20.33 6.41
CA ARG A 80 3.03 -19.23 7.37
C ARG A 80 4.21 -18.27 7.25
N ALA A 81 5.43 -18.81 7.17
CA ALA A 81 6.62 -18.01 6.96
C ALA A 81 6.51 -17.22 5.64
N GLN A 82 6.02 -17.84 4.56
CA GLN A 82 5.77 -17.16 3.28
C GLN A 82 4.70 -16.06 3.38
N SER A 83 3.60 -16.31 4.09
CA SER A 83 2.54 -15.32 4.31
C SER A 83 3.05 -14.05 5.01
N HIS A 84 3.84 -14.22 6.08
CA HIS A 84 4.42 -13.08 6.80
C HIS A 84 5.60 -12.45 6.07
N LEU A 85 6.36 -13.25 5.34
CA LEU A 85 7.41 -12.76 4.45
C LEU A 85 6.81 -11.82 3.40
N THR A 86 5.67 -12.18 2.80
CA THR A 86 4.95 -11.33 1.84
C THR A 86 4.66 -9.94 2.42
N TYR A 87 4.10 -9.88 3.63
CA TYR A 87 3.85 -8.61 4.31
C TYR A 87 5.15 -7.84 4.62
N THR A 88 6.17 -8.56 5.07
CA THR A 88 7.45 -7.99 5.49
C THR A 88 8.24 -7.44 4.31
N LEU A 89 8.23 -8.11 3.15
CA LEU A 89 8.83 -7.64 1.90
C LEU A 89 8.22 -6.30 1.47
N ALA A 90 6.90 -6.20 1.44
CA ALA A 90 6.22 -4.96 1.07
C ALA A 90 6.58 -3.81 2.03
N TRP A 91 6.58 -4.07 3.34
CA TRP A 91 7.01 -3.08 4.33
C TRP A 91 8.50 -2.73 4.24
N ALA A 92 9.36 -3.68 3.86
CA ALA A 92 10.80 -3.45 3.64
C ALA A 92 11.09 -2.71 2.32
N GLY A 93 10.05 -2.36 1.54
CA GLY A 93 10.19 -1.63 0.29
C GLY A 93 10.38 -2.52 -0.94
N ARG A 94 10.26 -3.85 -0.82
CA ARG A 94 10.52 -4.84 -1.88
C ARG A 94 9.21 -5.26 -2.54
N MET A 95 8.65 -4.38 -3.38
CA MET A 95 7.31 -4.54 -3.94
C MET A 95 7.28 -5.61 -5.03
N HIS A 96 8.31 -5.69 -5.87
CA HIS A 96 8.40 -6.72 -6.92
C HIS A 96 8.47 -8.12 -6.32
N GLU A 97 9.35 -8.32 -5.34
CA GLU A 97 9.49 -9.62 -4.67
C GLU A 97 8.24 -10.03 -3.90
N THR A 98 7.49 -9.07 -3.36
CA THR A 98 6.17 -9.34 -2.78
C THR A 98 5.24 -9.97 -3.82
N ARG A 99 5.19 -9.43 -5.04
CA ARG A 99 4.35 -9.96 -6.12
C ARG A 99 4.85 -11.30 -6.64
N ASP A 100 6.16 -11.46 -6.78
CA ASP A 100 6.77 -12.71 -7.22
C ASP A 100 6.45 -13.83 -6.23
N LEU A 101 6.56 -13.58 -4.93
CA LEU A 101 6.21 -14.55 -3.90
C LEU A 101 4.72 -14.94 -3.95
N LEU A 102 3.83 -13.97 -4.18
CA LEU A 102 2.40 -14.22 -4.32
C LEU A 102 2.05 -15.04 -5.57
N ALA A 103 2.74 -14.81 -6.69
CA ALA A 103 2.49 -15.50 -7.95
C ALA A 103 2.81 -17.01 -7.88
N HIS A 104 3.72 -17.40 -7.00
CA HIS A 104 4.15 -18.79 -6.81
C HIS A 104 3.44 -19.48 -5.64
N ARG A 105 2.41 -18.85 -5.05
CA ARG A 105 1.68 -19.41 -3.90
C ARG A 105 0.74 -20.54 -4.35
N GLY A 106 0.83 -21.69 -3.67
CA GLY A 106 -0.15 -22.78 -3.82
C GLY A 106 -1.49 -22.48 -3.14
N VAL A 107 -2.54 -23.21 -3.50
CA VAL A 107 -3.86 -23.12 -2.84
C VAL A 107 -3.70 -23.50 -1.35
N THR A 108 -4.15 -22.63 -0.45
CA THR A 108 -4.15 -22.88 1.00
C THR A 108 -5.27 -23.82 1.42
N ASP A 109 -4.94 -24.78 2.30
CA ASP A 109 -5.92 -25.59 3.04
C ASP A 109 -6.24 -24.90 4.38
N ASP A 110 -7.51 -24.59 4.62
CA ASP A 110 -8.00 -23.64 5.63
C ASP A 110 -8.15 -24.27 7.05
N GLY A 111 -7.38 -25.33 7.32
CA GLY A 111 -7.79 -26.38 8.26
C GLY A 111 -7.22 -26.36 9.69
N GLY A 112 -7.05 -25.23 10.39
CA GLY A 112 -6.56 -25.30 11.78
C GLY A 112 -6.76 -24.11 12.73
N SER A 113 -7.01 -24.40 14.01
CA SER A 113 -7.27 -23.41 15.08
C SER A 113 -6.11 -22.43 15.35
N TRP A 114 -4.88 -22.81 14.99
CA TRP A 114 -3.68 -21.98 15.16
C TRP A 114 -3.53 -20.88 14.09
N TRP A 115 -4.27 -20.97 12.96
CA TRP A 115 -4.36 -19.89 11.97
C TRP A 115 -5.13 -18.68 12.50
N ALA A 116 -6.12 -18.92 13.36
CA ALA A 116 -6.99 -17.88 13.92
C ALA A 116 -6.29 -16.92 14.92
N PHE A 117 -5.13 -17.29 15.47
CA PHE A 117 -4.41 -16.46 16.45
C PHE A 117 -3.43 -15.47 15.81
N VAL A 118 -2.85 -15.85 14.66
CA VAL A 118 -1.71 -15.15 14.06
C VAL A 118 -2.09 -14.40 12.79
N GLY A 119 -3.01 -14.92 11.98
CA GLY A 119 -3.53 -14.30 10.75
C GLY A 119 -2.63 -14.43 9.52
N ASP A 120 -3.24 -14.26 8.33
CA ASP A 120 -2.57 -14.26 7.02
C ASP A 120 -2.14 -12.83 6.65
N GLY A 121 -0.84 -12.61 6.46
CA GLY A 121 -0.26 -11.33 6.04
C GLY A 121 -0.29 -11.10 4.52
N SER A 122 -0.59 -12.12 3.71
CA SER A 122 -0.37 -12.09 2.26
C SER A 122 -1.23 -11.04 1.56
N ALA A 123 -2.53 -10.99 1.87
CA ALA A 123 -3.44 -10.02 1.26
C ALA A 123 -3.10 -8.57 1.63
N ILE A 124 -2.59 -8.35 2.85
CA ILE A 124 -2.12 -7.01 3.26
C ILE A 124 -0.81 -6.67 2.56
N GLY A 125 0.14 -7.61 2.42
CA GLY A 125 1.36 -7.41 1.63
C GLY A 125 1.05 -7.08 0.17
N ALA A 126 0.14 -7.83 -0.45
CA ALA A 126 -0.35 -7.60 -1.81
C ALA A 126 -0.95 -6.20 -1.96
N ALA A 127 -1.88 -5.83 -1.07
CA ALA A 127 -2.50 -4.52 -1.09
C ALA A 127 -1.53 -3.37 -0.80
N TYR A 128 -0.51 -3.60 0.04
CA TYR A 128 0.55 -2.63 0.29
C TYR A 128 1.36 -2.38 -0.98
N ALA A 129 1.85 -3.44 -1.63
CA ALA A 129 2.61 -3.32 -2.87
C ALA A 129 1.78 -2.63 -3.97
N ALA A 130 0.53 -3.06 -4.16
CA ALA A 130 -0.40 -2.45 -5.10
C ALA A 130 -0.67 -0.97 -4.79
N TYR A 131 -0.88 -0.61 -3.52
CA TYR A 131 -1.04 0.78 -3.09
C TYR A 131 0.17 1.64 -3.44
N MET A 132 1.38 1.18 -3.12
CA MET A 132 2.63 1.90 -3.41
C MET A 132 2.87 2.06 -4.91
N GLN A 133 2.44 1.08 -5.69
CA GLN A 133 2.51 1.08 -7.15
C GLN A 133 1.35 1.80 -7.83
N ASN A 134 0.47 2.41 -7.03
CA ASN A 134 -0.73 3.11 -7.44
C ASN A 134 -1.78 2.24 -8.18
N ASP A 135 -1.72 0.91 -8.04
CA ASP A 135 -2.81 0.01 -8.46
C ASP A 135 -3.86 -0.08 -7.35
N LEU A 136 -4.66 0.99 -7.24
CA LEU A 136 -5.67 1.11 -6.19
C LEU A 136 -6.78 0.05 -6.33
N ARG A 137 -7.06 -0.42 -7.56
CA ARG A 137 -8.08 -1.45 -7.82
C ARG A 137 -7.65 -2.80 -7.27
N ALA A 138 -6.43 -3.24 -7.58
CA ALA A 138 -5.89 -4.47 -7.02
C ALA A 138 -5.85 -4.40 -5.49
N ALA A 139 -5.38 -3.27 -4.93
CA ALA A 139 -5.34 -3.06 -3.49
C ALA A 139 -6.72 -3.19 -2.82
N ILE A 140 -7.77 -2.60 -3.40
CA ILE A 140 -9.15 -2.74 -2.89
C ILE A 140 -9.61 -4.20 -2.93
N GLY A 141 -9.35 -4.91 -4.03
CA GLY A 141 -9.74 -6.32 -4.19
C GLY A 141 -9.16 -7.21 -3.09
N GLU A 142 -7.86 -7.11 -2.87
CA GLU A 142 -7.13 -7.86 -1.83
C GLU A 142 -7.67 -7.56 -0.42
N LEU A 143 -7.86 -6.26 -0.10
CA LEU A 143 -8.35 -5.85 1.22
C LEU A 143 -9.79 -6.27 1.48
N GLN A 144 -10.66 -6.18 0.48
CA GLN A 144 -12.05 -6.64 0.60
C GLN A 144 -12.14 -8.16 0.72
N GLN A 145 -11.23 -8.91 0.11
CA GLN A 145 -11.14 -10.35 0.32
C GLN A 145 -10.68 -10.66 1.75
N ALA A 146 -9.61 -10.01 2.22
CA ALA A 146 -9.09 -10.20 3.59
C ALA A 146 -10.13 -9.88 4.68
N LEU A 147 -10.92 -8.81 4.49
CA LEU A 147 -11.95 -8.41 5.44
C LEU A 147 -13.16 -9.35 5.42
N ARG A 148 -13.45 -10.03 4.31
CA ARG A 148 -14.54 -11.02 4.22
C ARG A 148 -14.19 -12.37 4.83
N SER A 149 -12.92 -12.77 4.77
CA SER A 149 -12.45 -14.06 5.28
C SER A 149 -12.05 -14.05 6.77
N GLY A 150 -11.96 -12.87 7.40
CA GLY A 150 -11.42 -12.72 8.76
C GLY A 150 -12.45 -12.55 9.88
N SER A 151 -12.07 -12.97 11.10
CA SER A 151 -12.74 -12.58 12.35
C SER A 151 -12.18 -11.23 12.85
N SER A 152 -13.04 -10.39 13.44
CA SER A 152 -12.79 -8.96 13.73
C SER A 152 -11.71 -8.64 14.78
N SER A 153 -11.04 -9.63 15.37
CA SER A 153 -10.14 -9.49 16.53
C SER A 153 -8.64 -9.63 16.23
N GLN A 154 -8.22 -9.75 14.95
CA GLN A 154 -6.83 -10.05 14.61
C GLN A 154 -5.98 -8.81 14.20
N PRO A 155 -4.68 -8.76 14.52
CA PRO A 155 -3.79 -7.64 14.17
C PRO A 155 -3.74 -7.31 12.67
N PHE A 156 -3.76 -8.33 11.80
CA PHE A 156 -3.78 -8.15 10.35
C PHE A 156 -5.10 -7.55 9.83
N TYR A 157 -6.21 -7.72 10.55
CA TYR A 157 -7.49 -7.09 10.21
C TYR A 157 -7.45 -5.58 10.45
N SER A 158 -6.86 -5.15 11.57
CA SER A 158 -6.60 -3.73 11.84
C SER A 158 -5.65 -3.13 10.80
N ALA A 159 -4.62 -3.86 10.38
CA ALA A 159 -3.74 -3.44 9.29
C ALA A 159 -4.50 -3.32 7.95
N ALA A 160 -5.39 -4.27 7.63
CA ALA A 160 -6.23 -4.21 6.44
C ALA A 160 -7.17 -2.99 6.47
N ARG A 161 -7.79 -2.66 7.61
CA ARG A 161 -8.62 -1.45 7.78
C ARG A 161 -7.82 -0.16 7.56
N VAL A 162 -6.59 -0.08 8.10
CA VAL A 162 -5.68 1.05 7.88
C VAL A 162 -5.35 1.20 6.38
N MET A 163 -4.95 0.10 5.74
CA MET A 163 -4.63 0.12 4.31
C MET A 163 -5.85 0.48 3.45
N LEU A 164 -7.04 -0.02 3.79
CA LEU A 164 -8.28 0.31 3.09
C LEU A 164 -8.58 1.81 3.19
N ALA A 165 -8.33 2.44 4.33
CA ALA A 165 -8.47 3.87 4.49
C ALA A 165 -7.47 4.66 3.65
N LEU A 166 -6.20 4.24 3.58
CA LEU A 166 -5.20 4.89 2.73
C LEU A 166 -5.54 4.76 1.24
N VAL A 167 -5.96 3.57 0.80
CA VAL A 167 -6.38 3.32 -0.58
C VAL A 167 -7.64 4.12 -0.90
N SER A 168 -8.64 4.12 -0.02
CA SER A 168 -9.87 4.91 -0.21
C SER A 168 -9.56 6.41 -0.31
N ALA A 169 -8.68 6.93 0.55
CA ALA A 169 -8.22 8.32 0.46
C ALA A 169 -7.53 8.61 -0.88
N ALA A 170 -6.73 7.68 -1.39
CA ALA A 170 -6.04 7.82 -2.67
C ALA A 170 -7.01 7.80 -3.88
N THR A 171 -8.15 7.09 -3.80
CA THR A 171 -9.16 7.11 -4.87
C THR A 171 -9.87 8.45 -5.00
N GLY A 172 -9.92 9.27 -3.94
CA GLY A 172 -10.73 10.48 -3.89
C GLY A 172 -12.24 10.24 -3.85
N ASP A 173 -12.73 8.99 -3.86
CA ASP A 173 -14.17 8.67 -3.77
C ASP A 173 -14.70 9.04 -2.37
N PRO A 174 -15.61 10.02 -2.25
CA PRO A 174 -16.16 10.44 -0.97
C PRO A 174 -16.93 9.32 -0.26
N ASP A 175 -17.53 8.38 -1.00
CA ASP A 175 -18.32 7.28 -0.44
C ASP A 175 -17.40 6.20 0.14
N ALA A 176 -16.35 5.82 -0.60
CA ALA A 176 -15.29 4.97 -0.09
C ALA A 176 -14.63 5.56 1.16
N CYS A 177 -14.30 6.85 1.14
CA CYS A 177 -13.71 7.54 2.30
C CYS A 177 -14.64 7.50 3.53
N ARG A 178 -15.95 7.70 3.36
CA ARG A 178 -16.91 7.62 4.47
C ARG A 178 -17.01 6.21 5.04
N ARG A 179 -17.03 5.17 4.19
CA ARG A 179 -17.03 3.76 4.64
C ARG A 179 -15.76 3.42 5.40
N ALA A 180 -14.60 3.79 4.85
CA ALA A 180 -13.32 3.51 5.51
C ALA A 180 -13.18 4.22 6.87
N LEU A 181 -13.71 5.44 7.00
CA LEU A 181 -13.73 6.14 8.30
C LEU A 181 -14.52 5.39 9.38
N ALA A 182 -15.61 4.70 8.99
CA ALA A 182 -16.38 3.88 9.92
C ALA A 182 -15.56 2.66 10.39
N GLU A 183 -14.88 1.99 9.46
CA GLU A 183 -14.01 0.85 9.77
C GLU A 183 -12.88 1.19 10.75
N LEU A 184 -12.29 2.39 10.65
CA LEU A 184 -11.21 2.81 11.56
C LEU A 184 -11.64 2.88 13.04
N ARG A 185 -12.95 2.99 13.33
CA ARG A 185 -13.46 3.02 14.71
C ARG A 185 -13.26 1.71 15.45
N GLU A 186 -13.22 0.61 14.69
CA GLU A 186 -13.05 -0.75 15.19
C GLU A 186 -11.58 -1.11 15.45
N ILE A 187 -10.63 -0.20 15.17
CA ILE A 187 -9.22 -0.38 15.47
C ILE A 187 -8.96 -0.01 16.94
N PRO A 188 -8.27 -0.85 17.72
CA PRO A 188 -7.89 -0.55 19.11
C PRO A 188 -7.17 0.79 19.24
N ALA A 189 -7.53 1.56 20.27
CA ALA A 189 -6.93 2.87 20.55
C ALA A 189 -5.56 2.77 21.26
N ALA A 190 -5.29 1.65 21.94
CA ALA A 190 -4.06 1.43 22.68
C ALA A 190 -3.01 0.68 21.85
N ASN A 191 -1.74 0.89 22.19
CA ASN A 191 -0.65 0.07 21.66
C ASN A 191 -0.86 -1.39 22.10
N ASP A 192 -0.68 -2.32 21.18
CA ASP A 192 -0.81 -3.75 21.43
C ASP A 192 0.33 -4.49 20.72
N ARG A 193 0.96 -5.45 21.41
CA ARG A 193 2.05 -6.31 20.87
C ARG A 193 3.20 -5.55 20.18
N GLY A 194 3.60 -4.40 20.71
CA GLY A 194 4.68 -3.57 20.15
C GLY A 194 4.28 -2.68 18.95
N LEU A 195 3.02 -2.70 18.52
CA LEU A 195 2.51 -1.87 17.42
C LEU A 195 1.94 -0.54 17.95
N SER A 196 2.35 0.57 17.35
CA SER A 196 1.77 1.90 17.58
C SER A 196 0.46 2.06 16.79
N TRP A 197 -0.60 1.36 17.21
CA TRP A 197 -1.92 1.42 16.53
C TRP A 197 -2.47 2.84 16.44
N SER A 198 -2.17 3.67 17.45
CA SER A 198 -2.48 5.10 17.43
C SER A 198 -1.87 5.80 16.22
N ALA A 199 -0.57 5.59 15.93
CA ALA A 199 0.09 6.20 14.78
C ALA A 199 -0.52 5.76 13.44
N PHE A 200 -0.77 4.46 13.26
CA PHE A 200 -1.38 3.96 12.02
C PHE A 200 -2.81 4.45 11.82
N ARG A 201 -3.60 4.53 12.90
CA ARG A 201 -4.96 5.09 12.86
C ARG A 201 -4.92 6.58 12.54
N HIS A 202 -4.04 7.35 13.16
CA HIS A 202 -3.88 8.78 12.88
C HIS A 202 -3.39 9.06 11.46
N MET A 203 -2.45 8.25 10.95
CA MET A 203 -2.03 8.28 9.55
C MET A 203 -3.22 8.10 8.60
N ALA A 204 -4.02 7.06 8.81
CA ALA A 204 -5.21 6.82 8.00
C ALA A 204 -6.25 7.95 8.11
N LEU A 205 -6.47 8.49 9.32
CA LEU A 205 -7.37 9.63 9.54
C LEU A 205 -6.88 10.89 8.83
N ALA A 206 -5.58 11.20 8.87
CA ALA A 206 -5.01 12.35 8.22
C ALA A 206 -5.19 12.28 6.69
N ALA A 207 -4.95 11.11 6.09
CA ALA A 207 -5.18 10.87 4.67
C ALA A 207 -6.67 11.06 4.29
N LEU A 208 -7.61 10.52 5.08
CA LEU A 208 -9.04 10.69 4.84
C LEU A 208 -9.50 12.15 5.05
N TYR A 209 -8.94 12.87 6.03
CA TYR A 209 -9.22 14.30 6.19
C TYR A 209 -8.72 15.12 5.02
N GLU A 210 -7.53 14.81 4.50
CA GLU A 210 -7.01 15.47 3.31
C GLU A 210 -7.91 15.20 2.10
N ALA A 211 -8.24 13.93 1.83
CA ALA A 211 -9.10 13.54 0.70
C ALA A 211 -10.50 14.16 0.75
N SER A 212 -11.03 14.42 1.95
CA SER A 212 -12.31 15.11 2.15
C SER A 212 -12.22 16.64 2.21
N GLY A 213 -11.06 17.22 1.86
CA GLY A 213 -10.84 18.67 1.84
C GLY A 213 -10.64 19.32 3.22
N ARG A 214 -10.58 18.54 4.30
CA ARG A 214 -10.40 19.01 5.69
C ARG A 214 -8.91 19.20 6.01
N ARG A 215 -8.23 20.01 5.20
CA ARG A 215 -6.77 20.21 5.21
C ARG A 215 -6.22 20.62 6.59
N GLU A 216 -6.90 21.51 7.31
CA GLU A 216 -6.48 21.93 8.66
C GLU A 216 -6.45 20.77 9.65
N ARG A 217 -7.47 19.89 9.63
CA ARG A 217 -7.52 18.71 10.51
C ARG A 217 -6.45 17.70 10.14
N ALA A 218 -6.20 17.49 8.85
CA ALA A 218 -5.10 16.65 8.39
C ALA A 218 -3.75 17.17 8.92
N MET A 219 -3.51 18.48 8.80
CA MET A 219 -2.28 19.11 9.29
C MET A 219 -2.14 19.10 10.82
N GLN A 220 -3.23 19.22 11.59
CA GLN A 220 -3.18 19.05 13.04
C GLN A 220 -2.64 17.67 13.43
N VAL A 221 -3.07 16.62 12.72
CA VAL A 221 -2.56 15.26 12.94
C VAL A 221 -1.09 15.17 12.52
N VAL A 222 -0.71 15.70 11.35
CA VAL A 222 0.70 15.71 10.89
C VAL A 222 1.62 16.35 11.93
N LEU A 223 1.24 17.51 12.47
CA LEU A 223 2.03 18.23 13.47
C LEU A 223 2.18 17.47 14.79
N ALA A 224 1.19 16.65 15.18
CA ALA A 224 1.28 15.81 16.37
C ALA A 224 2.34 14.70 16.24
N TYR A 225 2.79 14.39 15.01
CA TYR A 225 3.78 13.37 14.70
C TYR A 225 5.07 13.93 14.09
N GLN A 226 5.27 15.25 14.09
CA GLN A 226 6.44 15.88 13.46
C GLN A 226 7.79 15.44 14.04
N ASP A 227 7.78 14.98 15.29
CA ASP A 227 8.97 14.55 16.02
C ASP A 227 9.14 13.02 16.08
N ALA A 228 8.21 12.26 15.49
CA ALA A 228 8.24 10.79 15.52
C ALA A 228 9.33 10.23 14.59
N ASP A 229 10.00 9.16 15.03
CA ASP A 229 11.19 8.59 14.38
C ASP A 229 11.10 7.06 14.16
N ASP A 230 9.96 6.44 14.45
CA ASP A 230 9.84 4.98 14.58
C ASP A 230 8.71 4.34 13.74
N VAL A 231 8.05 5.15 12.89
CA VAL A 231 6.88 4.78 12.08
C VAL A 231 7.03 5.19 10.60
N PRO A 232 7.92 4.54 9.82
CA PRO A 232 8.36 5.04 8.52
C PRO A 232 7.24 5.27 7.49
N LEU A 233 6.27 4.35 7.36
CA LEU A 233 5.14 4.56 6.44
C LEU A 233 4.28 5.77 6.87
N ALA A 234 4.03 5.93 8.17
CA ALA A 234 3.24 7.06 8.67
C ALA A 234 3.94 8.38 8.40
N THR A 235 5.24 8.45 8.65
CA THR A 235 6.08 9.61 8.33
C THR A 235 6.03 9.95 6.84
N VAL A 236 6.12 8.96 5.95
CA VAL A 236 6.03 9.17 4.49
C VAL A 236 4.66 9.71 4.07
N VAL A 237 3.56 9.15 4.61
CA VAL A 237 2.20 9.67 4.33
C VAL A 237 2.03 11.09 4.87
N PHE A 238 2.47 11.35 6.10
CA PHE A 238 2.40 12.69 6.70
C PHE A 238 3.24 13.73 5.95
N ALA A 239 4.45 13.36 5.53
CA ALA A 239 5.32 14.21 4.73
C ALA A 239 4.67 14.52 3.37
N GLY A 240 4.01 13.55 2.73
CA GLY A 240 3.23 13.78 1.52
C GLY A 240 2.08 14.78 1.72
N ILE A 241 1.36 14.71 2.85
CA ILE A 241 0.33 15.69 3.23
C ILE A 241 0.97 17.08 3.44
N ALA A 242 2.09 17.16 4.15
CA ALA A 242 2.81 18.41 4.39
C ALA A 242 3.30 19.06 3.08
N MET A 243 3.78 18.25 2.12
CA MET A 243 4.17 18.69 0.78
C MET A 243 3.01 19.34 0.03
N ARG A 244 1.85 18.67 -0.01
CA ARG A 244 0.61 19.20 -0.63
C ARG A 244 0.06 20.42 0.11
N ALA A 245 0.37 20.55 1.40
CA ALA A 245 0.10 21.76 2.19
C ALA A 245 1.15 22.87 2.03
N ARG A 246 2.05 22.76 1.05
CA ARG A 246 3.16 23.70 0.77
C ARG A 246 4.12 23.90 1.93
N ARG A 247 4.40 22.84 2.68
CA ARG A 247 5.39 22.82 3.79
C ARG A 247 6.52 21.82 3.53
N PRO A 248 7.28 21.94 2.43
CA PRO A 248 8.34 20.97 2.10
C PRO A 248 9.46 20.93 3.13
N ARG A 249 9.75 22.04 3.83
CA ARG A 249 10.71 22.06 4.94
C ARG A 249 10.28 21.11 6.07
N LEU A 250 9.00 21.11 6.44
CA LEU A 250 8.47 20.21 7.47
C LEU A 250 8.55 18.76 6.99
N ALA A 251 8.14 18.49 5.75
CA ALA A 251 8.21 17.16 5.16
C ALA A 251 9.64 16.60 5.15
N SER A 252 10.61 17.39 4.67
CA SER A 252 12.04 17.06 4.67
C SER A 252 12.53 16.79 6.10
N GLN A 253 12.24 17.67 7.06
CA GLN A 253 12.62 17.47 8.48
C GLN A 253 12.05 16.17 9.06
N MET A 254 10.78 15.86 8.82
CA MET A 254 10.16 14.63 9.30
C MET A 254 10.83 13.37 8.71
N LEU A 255 11.15 13.40 7.42
CA LEU A 255 11.77 12.27 6.72
C LEU A 255 13.24 12.06 7.12
N HIS A 256 14.00 13.12 7.38
CA HIS A 256 15.37 13.02 7.90
C HIS A 256 15.44 12.49 9.34
N ARG A 257 14.36 12.53 10.12
CA ARG A 257 14.32 11.89 11.45
C ARG A 257 14.28 10.37 11.40
N ILE A 258 13.80 9.80 10.30
CA ILE A 258 13.73 8.35 10.08
C ILE A 258 14.88 7.86 9.21
N ASP A 259 16.04 8.53 9.22
CA ASP A 259 17.21 8.17 8.38
C ASP A 259 17.76 6.76 8.67
N SER A 260 17.51 6.22 9.85
CA SER A 260 17.75 4.80 10.19
C SER A 260 17.00 3.82 9.27
N TYR A 261 15.97 4.30 8.57
CA TYR A 261 15.15 3.55 7.60
C TYR A 261 15.45 3.92 6.14
N SER A 262 16.53 4.67 5.85
CA SER A 262 16.91 5.12 4.49
C SER A 262 17.24 3.98 3.51
N SER A 263 17.45 2.75 4.00
CA SER A 263 17.57 1.56 3.17
C SER A 263 16.24 1.17 2.50
N ILE A 264 15.10 1.54 3.08
CA ILE A 264 13.77 1.26 2.53
C ILE A 264 13.51 2.18 1.32
N SER A 265 13.22 1.57 0.16
CA SER A 265 13.06 2.26 -1.13
C SER A 265 12.10 3.47 -1.07
N TYR A 266 10.92 3.29 -0.50
CA TYR A 266 9.92 4.35 -0.40
C TYR A 266 10.26 5.45 0.60
N VAL A 267 11.06 5.16 1.62
CA VAL A 267 11.56 6.19 2.55
C VAL A 267 12.57 7.04 1.81
N ARG A 268 13.57 6.39 1.18
CA ARG A 268 14.60 7.07 0.38
C ARG A 268 14.03 7.95 -0.71
N ALA A 269 13.10 7.41 -1.51
CA ALA A 269 12.44 8.15 -2.58
C ALA A 269 11.67 9.37 -2.03
N ALA A 270 10.88 9.20 -0.97
CA ALA A 270 10.13 10.29 -0.35
C ALA A 270 11.03 11.38 0.24
N THR A 271 12.14 11.02 0.91
CA THR A 271 13.11 11.97 1.47
C THR A 271 13.69 12.85 0.37
N LEU A 272 14.20 12.22 -0.70
CA LEU A 272 14.80 12.93 -1.83
C LEU A 272 13.76 13.82 -2.56
N LEU A 273 12.51 13.35 -2.69
CA LEU A 273 11.43 14.14 -3.27
C LEU A 273 11.10 15.38 -2.41
N ALA A 274 11.07 15.23 -1.09
CA ALA A 274 10.82 16.34 -0.18
C ALA A 274 11.96 17.37 -0.20
N ASP A 275 13.21 16.90 -0.26
CA ASP A 275 14.38 17.75 -0.40
C ASP A 275 14.40 18.49 -1.74
N ALA A 276 14.03 17.83 -2.85
CA ALA A 276 13.88 18.46 -4.16
C ALA A 276 12.87 19.61 -4.14
N HIS A 277 11.68 19.37 -3.56
CA HIS A 277 10.68 20.42 -3.37
C HIS A 277 11.19 21.57 -2.47
N PHE A 278 11.94 21.25 -1.42
CA PHE A 278 12.54 22.26 -0.56
C PHE A 278 13.58 23.10 -1.30
N ALA A 279 14.49 22.47 -2.06
CA ALA A 279 15.49 23.15 -2.88
C ALA A 279 14.86 24.07 -3.93
N MET A 280 13.82 23.57 -4.64
CA MET A 280 13.07 24.34 -5.63
C MET A 280 12.45 25.60 -4.99
N ASN A 281 11.81 25.46 -3.83
CA ASN A 281 11.20 26.57 -3.10
C ASN A 281 12.20 27.60 -2.56
N ASN A 282 13.49 27.24 -2.45
CA ASN A 282 14.56 28.15 -2.01
C ASN A 282 15.41 28.68 -3.17
N GLY A 283 15.00 28.50 -4.43
CA GLY A 283 15.70 29.05 -5.59
C GLY A 283 16.96 28.27 -5.98
N HIS A 284 17.01 26.97 -5.70
CA HIS A 284 18.10 26.07 -6.09
C HIS A 284 17.59 25.00 -7.08
N PRO A 285 17.22 25.38 -8.32
CA PRO A 285 16.57 24.47 -9.28
C PRO A 285 17.47 23.30 -9.71
N ASP A 286 18.77 23.54 -9.92
CA ASP A 286 19.70 22.47 -10.32
C ASP A 286 19.79 21.38 -9.24
N ALA A 287 19.97 21.79 -7.98
CA ALA A 287 19.97 20.87 -6.84
C ALA A 287 18.61 20.14 -6.68
N ALA A 288 17.50 20.82 -6.98
CA ALA A 288 16.18 20.20 -6.96
C ALA A 288 16.04 19.10 -8.02
N HIS A 289 16.52 19.33 -9.23
CA HIS A 289 16.50 18.31 -10.30
C HIS A 289 17.46 17.15 -10.00
N GLU A 290 18.66 17.40 -9.47
CA GLU A 290 19.56 16.33 -9.03
C GLU A 290 18.96 15.45 -7.92
N MET A 291 18.28 16.07 -6.95
CA MET A 291 17.58 15.35 -5.89
C MET A 291 16.39 14.56 -6.43
N LEU A 292 15.65 15.12 -7.38
CA LEU A 292 14.52 14.46 -8.03
C LEU A 292 14.97 13.26 -8.87
N GLU A 293 16.06 13.38 -9.63
CA GLU A 293 16.61 12.26 -10.42
C GLU A 293 16.95 11.07 -9.51
N ARG A 294 17.65 11.33 -8.39
CA ARG A 294 17.96 10.30 -7.39
C ARG A 294 16.73 9.72 -6.69
N SER A 295 15.69 10.54 -6.53
CA SER A 295 14.39 10.10 -6.00
C SER A 295 13.74 9.10 -6.97
N LEU A 296 13.76 9.42 -8.27
CA LEU A 296 13.22 8.58 -9.34
C LEU A 296 14.03 7.29 -9.53
N ASP A 297 15.35 7.32 -9.39
CA ASP A 297 16.19 6.11 -9.35
C ASP A 297 15.69 5.13 -8.27
N ALA A 298 15.44 5.63 -7.06
CA ALA A 298 14.97 4.80 -5.95
C ALA A 298 13.52 4.34 -6.11
N ALA A 299 12.70 5.08 -6.85
CA ALA A 299 11.28 4.80 -7.02
C ALA A 299 10.95 3.90 -8.21
N SER A 300 11.66 4.06 -9.32
CA SER A 300 11.42 3.34 -10.57
C SER A 300 11.66 1.84 -10.41
N GLU A 301 12.72 1.45 -9.69
CA GLU A 301 13.06 0.06 -9.38
C GLU A 301 11.89 -0.71 -8.74
N GLU A 302 11.12 -0.05 -7.88
CA GLU A 302 9.98 -0.65 -7.18
C GLU A 302 8.60 -0.17 -7.68
N SER A 303 8.61 0.60 -8.77
CA SER A 303 7.43 1.24 -9.36
C SER A 303 6.62 2.08 -8.36
N LEU A 304 7.26 2.88 -7.49
CA LEU A 304 6.65 3.61 -6.36
C LEU A 304 5.81 4.84 -6.76
N ARG A 305 4.94 4.69 -7.76
CA ARG A 305 4.13 5.76 -8.36
C ARG A 305 3.29 6.53 -7.36
N ARG A 306 2.86 5.90 -6.25
CA ARG A 306 2.00 6.56 -5.26
C ARG A 306 2.60 7.85 -4.69
N LEU A 307 3.92 7.96 -4.64
CA LEU A 307 4.63 9.14 -4.14
C LEU A 307 4.53 10.34 -5.10
N TYR A 308 4.36 10.09 -6.40
CA TYR A 308 4.44 11.10 -7.48
C TYR A 308 3.08 11.44 -8.08
N VAL A 309 2.01 10.76 -7.67
CA VAL A 309 0.64 10.98 -8.16
C VAL A 309 -0.22 11.77 -7.16
N GLY A 310 -1.09 12.62 -7.69
CA GLY A 310 -2.10 13.35 -6.92
C GLY A 310 -2.41 14.74 -7.48
N ASP A 311 -3.40 15.39 -6.88
CA ASP A 311 -3.80 16.77 -7.20
C ASP A 311 -2.90 17.78 -6.46
N ALA A 312 -1.66 17.90 -6.93
CA ALA A 312 -0.64 18.79 -6.39
C ALA A 312 0.03 19.56 -7.55
N PRO A 313 -0.43 20.77 -7.89
CA PRO A 313 0.08 21.52 -9.04
C PRO A 313 1.60 21.72 -9.02
N GLU A 314 2.19 21.92 -7.84
CA GLU A 314 3.64 22.14 -7.68
C GLU A 314 4.45 20.89 -8.00
N LEU A 315 3.95 19.71 -7.62
CA LEU A 315 4.59 18.43 -7.95
C LEU A 315 4.47 18.14 -9.45
N ARG A 316 3.29 18.36 -10.03
CA ARG A 316 3.08 18.19 -11.48
C ARG A 316 3.98 19.12 -12.29
N GLN A 317 4.12 20.37 -11.86
CA GLN A 317 5.02 21.33 -12.48
C GLN A 317 6.47 20.88 -12.36
N LEU A 318 6.93 20.52 -11.16
CA LEU A 318 8.29 20.03 -10.94
C LEU A 318 8.63 18.82 -11.82
N LEU A 319 7.72 17.84 -11.92
CA LEU A 319 7.88 16.67 -12.79
C LEU A 319 7.92 17.07 -14.28
N THR A 320 7.07 18.00 -14.70
CA THR A 320 7.04 18.50 -16.09
C THR A 320 8.31 19.25 -16.46
N ASP A 321 8.80 20.12 -15.55
CA ASP A 321 10.05 20.86 -15.75
C ASP A 321 11.24 19.89 -15.77
N HIS A 322 11.19 18.83 -14.98
CA HIS A 322 12.25 17.82 -14.96
C HIS A 322 12.33 16.99 -16.25
N LEU A 323 11.20 16.68 -16.88
CA LEU A 323 11.19 16.11 -18.24
C LEU A 323 11.92 17.02 -19.24
N ALA A 324 11.73 18.34 -19.14
CA ALA A 324 12.42 19.31 -20.00
C ALA A 324 13.90 19.48 -19.64
N TRP A 325 14.28 19.26 -18.38
CA TRP A 325 15.67 19.25 -17.92
C TRP A 325 16.46 18.03 -18.43
N GLY A 326 15.77 16.90 -18.61
CA GLY A 326 16.29 15.64 -19.12
C GLY A 326 16.50 14.62 -18.00
N THR A 327 15.94 13.42 -18.17
CA THR A 327 15.95 12.37 -17.14
C THR A 327 16.04 10.99 -17.77
N ALA A 328 16.54 9.99 -17.03
CA ALA A 328 16.46 8.60 -17.45
C ALA A 328 15.06 7.98 -17.24
N HIS A 329 14.15 8.71 -16.58
CA HIS A 329 12.88 8.20 -16.06
C HIS A 329 11.64 8.76 -16.78
N ASP A 330 11.77 9.16 -18.05
CA ASP A 330 10.70 9.78 -18.85
C ASP A 330 9.38 8.97 -18.81
N ASP A 331 9.47 7.65 -19.03
CA ASP A 331 8.29 6.76 -19.04
C ASP A 331 7.60 6.73 -17.66
N PHE A 332 8.38 6.60 -16.58
CA PHE A 332 7.85 6.58 -15.22
C PHE A 332 7.16 7.90 -14.84
N ILE A 333 7.78 9.04 -15.19
CA ILE A 333 7.16 10.35 -14.96
C ILE A 333 5.89 10.50 -15.79
N THR A 334 5.90 10.06 -17.05
CA THR A 334 4.74 10.12 -17.96
C THR A 334 3.57 9.31 -17.40
N GLU A 335 3.83 8.11 -16.86
CA GLU A 335 2.82 7.31 -16.15
C GLU A 335 2.26 8.04 -14.92
N CYS A 336 3.09 8.77 -14.16
CA CYS A 336 2.65 9.51 -12.98
C CYS A 336 1.87 10.79 -13.32
N LEU A 337 2.24 11.46 -14.41
CA LEU A 337 1.61 12.71 -14.88
C LEU A 337 0.33 12.47 -15.65
N SER A 338 0.20 11.28 -16.26
CA SER A 338 -1.04 10.81 -16.84
C SER A 338 -2.14 11.05 -15.80
N PRO A 339 -3.29 11.63 -16.20
CA PRO A 339 -4.42 11.76 -15.29
C PRO A 339 -4.59 10.40 -14.68
N ALA A 340 -4.40 10.30 -13.35
CA ALA A 340 -4.56 9.03 -12.66
C ALA A 340 -5.86 8.47 -13.19
N SER A 341 -5.79 7.28 -13.77
CA SER A 341 -6.96 6.50 -14.12
C SER A 341 -7.68 6.22 -12.81
N VAL A 342 -8.43 7.22 -12.35
CA VAL A 342 -9.84 7.01 -12.07
C VAL A 342 -10.38 6.50 -13.40
N ASP A 343 -10.18 5.20 -13.64
CA ASP A 343 -10.96 4.48 -14.63
C ASP A 343 -12.38 4.53 -14.09
N GLY A 344 -13.04 5.67 -14.32
CA GLY A 344 -14.47 5.71 -14.43
C GLY A 344 -14.85 4.54 -15.32
N PRO A 345 -15.94 3.82 -15.04
CA PRO A 345 -16.30 2.59 -15.75
C PRO A 345 -16.24 2.71 -17.30
N LEU A 346 -16.29 3.94 -17.82
CA LEU A 346 -16.17 4.32 -19.22
C LEU A 346 -14.79 4.13 -19.85
N MET A 347 -13.66 4.19 -19.13
CA MET A 347 -12.32 3.91 -19.69
C MET A 347 -12.14 2.42 -20.05
N GLN A 348 -12.95 1.52 -19.50
CA GLN A 348 -12.97 0.09 -19.87
C GLN A 348 -13.70 -0.17 -21.20
N LEU A 349 -14.41 0.84 -21.71
CA LEU A 349 -15.10 0.77 -22.99
C LEU A 349 -14.10 1.07 -24.11
N SER A 350 -14.07 0.20 -25.12
CA SER A 350 -13.42 0.50 -26.39
C SER A 350 -14.06 1.73 -27.06
N GLU A 351 -13.37 2.37 -28.00
CA GLU A 351 -13.91 3.51 -28.76
C GLU A 351 -15.31 3.21 -29.35
N ARG A 352 -15.50 2.01 -29.91
CA ARG A 352 -16.79 1.54 -30.42
C ARG A 352 -17.88 1.41 -29.35
N GLU A 353 -17.51 1.03 -28.13
CA GLU A 353 -18.43 0.94 -27.00
C GLU A 353 -18.73 2.33 -26.41
N LEU A 354 -17.79 3.28 -26.48
CA LEU A 354 -18.00 4.68 -26.11
C LEU A 354 -19.02 5.36 -27.04
N ASP A 355 -18.91 5.12 -28.35
CA ASP A 355 -19.87 5.63 -29.34
C ASP A 355 -21.29 5.14 -29.04
N VAL A 356 -21.45 3.84 -28.77
CA VAL A 356 -22.73 3.24 -28.39
C VAL A 356 -23.21 3.78 -27.04
N TYR A 357 -22.31 3.94 -26.06
CA TYR A 357 -22.63 4.48 -24.75
C TYR A 357 -23.14 5.92 -24.82
N ALA A 358 -22.53 6.78 -25.63
CA ALA A 358 -22.98 8.15 -25.87
C ALA A 358 -24.42 8.17 -26.42
N GLN A 359 -24.75 7.27 -27.33
CA GLN A 359 -26.10 7.15 -27.88
C GLN A 359 -27.12 6.62 -26.86
N LEU A 360 -26.71 5.74 -25.93
CA LEU A 360 -27.59 5.24 -24.85
C LEU A 360 -28.05 6.36 -23.89
N ARG A 361 -27.29 7.46 -23.78
CA ARG A 361 -27.63 8.65 -22.98
C ARG A 361 -28.71 9.54 -23.62
N THR A 362 -29.03 9.32 -24.89
CA THR A 362 -30.10 10.03 -25.61
C THR A 362 -31.44 9.30 -25.45
N THR A 363 -32.53 9.86 -25.99
CA THR A 363 -33.85 9.21 -26.05
C THR A 363 -34.01 8.21 -27.20
N ARG A 364 -32.96 7.96 -28.00
CA ARG A 364 -33.01 7.06 -29.16
C ARG A 364 -33.28 5.60 -28.78
N THR A 365 -34.09 4.94 -29.59
CA THR A 365 -34.33 3.49 -29.58
C THR A 365 -33.13 2.74 -30.15
N MET A 366 -32.99 1.44 -29.87
CA MET A 366 -31.87 0.65 -30.37
C MET A 366 -31.76 0.63 -31.90
N LYS A 367 -32.90 0.73 -32.61
CA LYS A 367 -32.95 0.81 -34.07
C LYS A 367 -32.36 2.14 -34.56
N GLU A 368 -32.77 3.25 -33.94
CA GLU A 368 -32.26 4.59 -34.28
C GLU A 368 -30.77 4.75 -33.93
N ILE A 369 -30.28 4.09 -32.87
CA ILE A 369 -28.85 4.04 -32.55
C ILE A 369 -28.07 3.28 -33.63
N ALA A 370 -28.61 2.16 -34.09
CA ALA A 370 -28.01 1.36 -35.15
C ALA A 370 -27.92 2.14 -36.47
N ASP A 371 -29.02 2.81 -36.84
CA ASP A 371 -29.09 3.66 -38.04
C ASP A 371 -28.11 4.85 -37.93
N HIS A 372 -28.01 5.51 -36.76
CA HIS A 372 -27.09 6.63 -36.54
C HIS A 372 -25.62 6.22 -36.63
N LEU A 373 -25.26 5.05 -36.08
CA LEU A 373 -23.88 4.55 -36.09
C LEU A 373 -23.55 3.74 -37.35
N ASN A 374 -24.49 3.62 -38.29
CA ASN A 374 -24.39 2.85 -39.52
C ASN A 374 -23.94 1.38 -39.29
N VAL A 375 -24.54 0.73 -38.28
CA VAL A 375 -24.27 -0.67 -37.89
C VAL A 375 -25.57 -1.45 -37.75
N SER A 376 -25.50 -2.78 -37.66
CA SER A 376 -26.69 -3.59 -37.41
C SER A 376 -27.22 -3.44 -35.97
N ILE A 377 -28.53 -3.61 -35.78
CA ILE A 377 -29.15 -3.63 -34.44
C ILE A 377 -28.56 -4.73 -33.53
N ASN A 378 -28.10 -5.84 -34.10
CA ASN A 378 -27.47 -6.93 -33.34
C ASN A 378 -26.08 -6.53 -32.83
N THR A 379 -25.33 -5.75 -33.61
CA THR A 379 -24.05 -5.17 -33.20
C THR A 379 -24.23 -4.23 -32.00
N VAL A 380 -25.25 -3.37 -32.03
CA VAL A 380 -25.60 -2.49 -30.89
C VAL A 380 -25.98 -3.30 -29.65
N LYS A 381 -26.77 -4.38 -29.79
CA LYS A 381 -27.12 -5.27 -28.66
C LYS A 381 -25.89 -5.96 -28.05
N THR A 382 -24.94 -6.38 -28.88
CA THR A 382 -23.69 -6.99 -28.41
C THR A 382 -22.84 -5.99 -27.64
N HIS A 383 -22.63 -4.79 -28.19
CA HIS A 383 -21.91 -3.73 -27.49
C HIS A 383 -22.62 -3.31 -26.20
N GLN A 384 -23.94 -3.18 -26.19
CA GLN A 384 -24.70 -2.87 -24.98
C GLN A 384 -24.48 -3.89 -23.86
N ARG A 385 -24.50 -5.19 -24.16
CA ARG A 385 -24.23 -6.25 -23.18
C ARG A 385 -22.79 -6.19 -22.66
N ALA A 386 -21.84 -5.93 -23.55
CA ALA A 386 -20.44 -5.76 -23.18
C ALA A 386 -20.25 -4.52 -22.29
N ILE A 387 -20.87 -3.39 -22.64
CA ILE A 387 -20.92 -2.17 -21.84
C ILE A 387 -21.50 -2.48 -20.46
N TYR A 388 -22.70 -3.07 -20.36
CA TYR A 388 -23.32 -3.36 -19.06
C TYR A 388 -22.46 -4.26 -18.18
N ARG A 389 -21.84 -5.29 -18.78
CA ARG A 389 -20.89 -6.17 -18.07
C ARG A 389 -19.66 -5.40 -17.57
N LYS A 390 -19.08 -4.55 -18.41
CA LYS A 390 -17.90 -3.73 -18.08
C LYS A 390 -18.21 -2.64 -17.04
N LEU A 391 -19.41 -2.07 -17.10
CA LEU A 391 -19.89 -1.04 -16.19
C LEU A 391 -20.50 -1.61 -14.89
N GLY A 392 -20.69 -2.94 -14.79
CA GLY A 392 -21.29 -3.60 -13.61
C GLY A 392 -22.77 -3.28 -13.39
N VAL A 393 -23.50 -2.94 -14.45
CA VAL A 393 -24.92 -2.51 -14.39
C VAL A 393 -25.83 -3.48 -15.14
N SER A 394 -27.12 -3.44 -14.86
CA SER A 394 -28.12 -4.33 -15.46
C SER A 394 -29.13 -3.59 -16.34
N THR A 395 -29.27 -2.27 -16.16
CA THR A 395 -30.26 -1.46 -16.89
C THR A 395 -29.66 -0.25 -17.60
N ARG A 396 -30.35 0.24 -18.64
CA ARG A 396 -29.99 1.48 -19.35
C ARG A 396 -29.95 2.67 -18.41
N ARG A 397 -30.89 2.72 -17.45
CA ARG A 397 -31.00 3.82 -16.49
C ARG A 397 -29.87 3.82 -15.48
N GLU A 398 -29.34 2.65 -15.10
CA GLU A 398 -28.13 2.54 -14.28
C GLU A 398 -26.89 2.95 -15.08
N ALA A 399 -26.75 2.44 -16.31
CA ALA A 399 -25.65 2.77 -17.19
C ALA A 399 -25.52 4.29 -17.40
N VAL A 400 -26.63 4.97 -17.73
CA VAL A 400 -26.63 6.42 -18.02
C VAL A 400 -26.34 7.30 -16.80
N ARG A 401 -26.46 6.79 -15.57
CA ARG A 401 -26.08 7.54 -14.35
C ARG A 401 -24.57 7.58 -14.13
N ILE A 402 -23.79 6.77 -14.83
CA ILE A 402 -22.34 6.76 -14.74
C ILE A 402 -21.80 7.93 -15.58
N SER A 403 -21.53 9.06 -14.94
CA SER A 403 -20.88 10.21 -15.59
C SER A 403 -19.36 10.03 -15.66
N ALA A 404 -18.76 10.57 -16.72
CA ALA A 404 -17.30 10.69 -16.88
C ALA A 404 -16.72 11.62 -15.81
#